data_AF-A0AAD3D6S4-F1
#
_entry.id   AF-A0AAD3D6S4-F1
#
_cell.length_a   1.000
_cell.length_b   1.000
_cell.length_c   1.000
_cell.angle_alpha   90.00
_cell.angle_beta   90.00
_cell.angle_gamma   90.00
#
_symmetry.space_group_name_H-M   'P 1'
#
loop_
_entity.id
_entity.type
_entity.pdbx_description
1 polymer ?
#
loop_
_entity_poly.entity_id
_entity_poly.type
_entity_poly.pdbx_seq_one_letter_code
_entity_poly.pdbx_strand_id
1 'polypeptide(L)'
;MLRIAQIPVKKANFNAISYETFRSFSSESDGFFSRIKNTITGKGGKSAQDDQYAKQISDMANSESWTLSNFHKQVKDSSGGWKAKLPGMGSTETVKQMKAMQALLEAAMAVAGDNASAAELKELGKKEKLKISIKSGADLKDINALISQFQSMDIMHRVLRYRVENDLEIPMDEETAKTVMQRDIKKVLSPQEQKEMQRQRMKLMRRYN
;
A
#
# COMPACT_ATOMS: atom_id res chain seq x y z
N MET A 1 -36.53 24.27 18.13
CA MET A 1 -35.95 22.95 18.49
C MET A 1 -35.63 22.20 17.20
N LEU A 2 -34.36 22.14 16.79
CA LEU A 2 -33.92 21.42 15.59
C LEU A 2 -33.42 20.02 16.00
N ARG A 3 -34.16 18.98 15.59
CA ARG A 3 -33.73 17.58 15.74
C ARG A 3 -32.71 17.26 14.65
N ILE A 4 -31.46 17.02 15.06
CA ILE A 4 -30.43 16.47 14.18
C ILE A 4 -30.71 14.97 14.03
N ALA A 5 -30.99 14.55 12.81
CA ALA A 5 -31.20 13.15 12.47
C ALA A 5 -29.88 12.36 12.64
N GLN A 6 -29.90 11.32 13.48
CA GLN A 6 -28.81 10.35 13.57
C GLN A 6 -28.79 9.52 12.29
N ILE A 7 -27.71 9.65 11.51
CA ILE A 7 -27.44 8.78 10.36
C ILE A 7 -26.83 7.47 10.89
N PRO A 8 -27.42 6.29 10.58
CA PRO A 8 -26.85 5.02 11.01
C PRO A 8 -25.59 4.71 10.19
N VAL A 9 -24.41 4.87 10.80
CA VAL A 9 -23.15 4.40 10.24
C VAL A 9 -23.13 2.88 10.32
N LYS A 10 -23.34 2.21 9.18
CA LYS A 10 -23.13 0.77 9.04
C LYS A 10 -21.64 0.49 9.28
N LYS A 11 -21.32 -0.12 10.43
CA LYS A 11 -19.97 -0.58 10.74
C LYS A 11 -19.59 -1.69 9.77
N ALA A 12 -18.68 -1.40 8.84
CA ALA A 12 -17.97 -2.45 8.12
C ALA A 12 -17.07 -3.14 9.14
N ASN A 13 -17.35 -4.41 9.44
CA ASN A 13 -16.46 -5.23 10.25
C ASN A 13 -15.24 -5.57 9.40
N PHE A 14 -14.19 -4.76 9.55
CA PHE A 14 -12.87 -5.07 9.03
C PHE A 14 -12.27 -6.21 9.84
N ASN A 15 -12.32 -7.42 9.29
CA ASN A 15 -11.54 -8.52 9.84
C ASN A 15 -10.05 -8.16 9.75
N ALA A 16 -9.43 -8.15 10.93
CA ALA A 16 -8.07 -7.75 11.25
C ALA A 16 -7.01 -7.97 10.15
N ILE A 17 -6.53 -6.87 9.55
CA ILE A 17 -5.20 -6.83 8.95
C ILE A 17 -4.19 -6.63 10.08
N SER A 18 -3.30 -7.60 10.28
CA SER A 18 -2.28 -7.67 11.32
C SER A 18 -1.17 -6.62 11.11
N TYR A 19 -0.49 -6.28 12.21
CA TYR A 19 0.63 -5.34 12.31
C TYR A 19 1.91 -5.88 11.63
N GLU A 20 1.95 -5.85 10.31
CA GLU A 20 3.00 -6.48 9.50
C GLU A 20 3.74 -5.48 8.61
N THR A 21 3.97 -4.28 9.14
CA THR A 21 4.57 -3.13 8.42
C THR A 21 6.01 -3.35 7.93
N PHE A 22 6.73 -4.36 8.42
CA PHE A 22 8.04 -4.76 7.87
C PHE A 22 8.02 -6.11 7.13
N ARG A 23 6.90 -6.85 7.19
CA ARG A 23 6.79 -8.17 6.55
C ARG A 23 6.40 -8.10 5.08
N SER A 24 5.99 -6.92 4.57
CA SER A 24 5.59 -6.76 3.15
C SER A 24 6.68 -7.18 2.14
N PHE A 25 7.95 -7.29 2.56
CA PHE A 25 9.05 -7.82 1.73
C PHE A 25 9.99 -8.80 2.45
N SER A 26 9.76 -9.08 3.74
CA SER A 26 10.61 -9.95 4.57
C SER A 26 9.77 -11.06 5.17
N SER A 27 9.85 -12.24 4.53
CA SER A 27 9.41 -13.58 4.95
C SER A 27 8.05 -13.71 5.66
N GLU A 28 7.16 -14.48 5.02
CA GLU A 28 5.92 -15.10 5.56
C GLU A 28 4.61 -14.30 5.58
N SER A 29 4.54 -13.06 5.06
CA SER A 29 3.23 -12.40 4.86
C SER A 29 2.94 -12.13 3.39
N ASP A 30 1.75 -12.50 2.93
CA ASP A 30 1.19 -12.10 1.63
C ASP A 30 1.32 -10.58 1.44
N GLY A 31 2.30 -10.18 0.64
CA GLY A 31 2.55 -8.77 0.32
C GLY A 31 1.36 -8.15 -0.40
N PHE A 32 1.33 -6.82 -0.50
CA PHE A 32 0.26 -6.10 -1.20
C PHE A 32 0.01 -6.64 -2.62
N PHE A 33 1.08 -6.92 -3.37
CA PHE A 33 1.00 -7.53 -4.69
C PHE A 33 0.48 -8.96 -4.67
N SER A 34 0.79 -9.75 -3.64
CA SER A 34 0.26 -11.10 -3.44
C SER A 34 -1.25 -11.08 -3.15
N ARG A 35 -1.74 -10.08 -2.39
CA ARG A 35 -3.18 -9.87 -2.13
C ARG A 35 -3.94 -9.40 -3.37
N ILE A 36 -3.34 -8.51 -4.16
CA ILE A 36 -3.87 -8.13 -5.48
C ILE A 36 -3.87 -9.33 -6.42
N LYS A 37 -2.78 -10.11 -6.46
CA LYS A 37 -2.63 -11.34 -7.27
C LYS A 37 -3.68 -12.39 -6.93
N ASN A 38 -3.94 -12.65 -5.65
CA ASN A 38 -4.98 -13.57 -5.19
C ASN A 38 -6.40 -13.10 -5.53
N THR A 39 -6.59 -11.79 -5.76
CA THR A 39 -7.85 -11.21 -6.25
C THR A 39 -8.00 -11.30 -7.78
N ILE A 40 -6.89 -11.46 -8.51
CA ILE A 40 -6.82 -11.49 -9.98
C ILE A 40 -6.85 -12.93 -10.54
N THR A 41 -6.85 -13.98 -9.72
CA THR A 41 -6.85 -15.39 -10.18
C THR A 41 -8.17 -15.77 -10.88
N GLY A 42 -8.21 -15.56 -12.19
CA GLY A 42 -9.26 -16.05 -13.07
C GLY A 42 -8.87 -15.79 -14.52
N LYS A 43 -8.34 -16.84 -15.17
CA LYS A 43 -8.13 -17.00 -16.63
C LYS A 43 -7.36 -15.90 -17.38
N GLY A 44 -6.37 -15.25 -16.75
CA GLY A 44 -5.31 -14.53 -17.46
C GLY A 44 -4.01 -15.33 -17.33
N GLY A 45 -3.33 -15.64 -18.44
CA GLY A 45 -2.04 -16.33 -18.40
C GLY A 45 -1.01 -15.55 -17.58
N LYS A 46 -0.05 -16.27 -16.96
CA LYS A 46 1.04 -15.67 -16.15
C LYS A 46 1.71 -14.46 -16.84
N SER A 47 1.87 -14.51 -18.16
CA SER A 47 2.49 -13.45 -18.95
C SER A 47 1.82 -12.08 -18.84
N ALA A 48 0.49 -11.99 -18.99
CA ALA A 48 -0.20 -10.69 -18.92
C ALA A 48 -0.12 -10.04 -17.53
N GLN A 49 0.06 -10.85 -16.49
CA GLN A 49 0.24 -10.38 -15.12
C GLN A 49 1.68 -9.92 -14.87
N ASP A 50 2.65 -10.69 -15.35
CA ASP A 50 4.08 -10.35 -15.25
C ASP A 50 4.38 -9.07 -16.04
N ASP A 51 3.73 -8.87 -17.20
CA ASP A 51 3.82 -7.64 -18.00
C ASP A 51 3.25 -6.41 -17.25
N GLN A 52 2.12 -6.57 -16.56
CA GLN A 52 1.55 -5.49 -15.74
C GLN A 52 2.42 -5.16 -14.54
N TYR A 53 2.99 -6.17 -13.91
CA TYR A 53 3.92 -5.99 -12.80
C TYR A 53 5.20 -5.28 -13.26
N ALA A 54 5.82 -5.76 -14.34
CA ALA A 54 7.01 -5.15 -14.93
C ALA A 54 6.75 -3.69 -15.33
N LYS A 55 5.59 -3.40 -15.91
CA LYS A 55 5.18 -2.03 -16.22
C LYS A 55 5.06 -1.15 -14.97
N GLN A 56 4.41 -1.65 -13.91
CA GLN A 56 4.27 -0.88 -12.66
C GLN A 56 5.63 -0.62 -12.00
N ILE A 57 6.53 -1.59 -11.99
CA ILE A 57 7.87 -1.44 -11.45
C ILE A 57 8.69 -0.45 -12.29
N SER A 58 8.59 -0.51 -13.61
CA SER A 58 9.24 0.44 -14.51
C SER A 58 8.71 1.86 -14.33
N ASP A 59 7.39 2.04 -14.28
CA ASP A 59 6.76 3.35 -14.06
C ASP A 59 7.17 3.94 -12.71
N MET A 60 7.28 3.09 -11.68
CA MET A 60 7.75 3.50 -10.35
C MET A 60 9.23 3.87 -10.39
N ALA A 61 10.10 3.05 -10.98
CA ALA A 61 11.54 3.28 -11.04
C ALA A 61 11.92 4.58 -11.76
N ASN A 62 11.14 4.96 -12.79
CA ASN A 62 11.36 6.17 -13.59
C ASN A 62 10.63 7.41 -13.04
N SER A 63 9.80 7.27 -12.01
CA SER A 63 9.14 8.41 -11.40
C SER A 63 10.09 9.17 -10.48
N GLU A 64 10.08 10.50 -10.52
CA GLU A 64 10.96 11.32 -9.69
C GLU A 64 10.60 11.22 -8.20
N SER A 65 9.30 11.19 -7.90
CA SER A 65 8.74 11.19 -6.54
C SER A 65 7.58 10.21 -6.42
N TRP A 66 7.45 9.58 -5.25
CA TRP A 66 6.31 8.74 -4.90
C TRP A 66 5.32 9.49 -3.98
N THR A 67 4.16 9.84 -4.52
CA THR A 67 3.11 10.59 -3.79
C THR A 67 1.84 9.77 -3.60
N LEU A 68 0.95 10.23 -2.72
CA LEU A 68 -0.39 9.65 -2.58
C LEU A 68 -1.15 9.55 -3.91
N SER A 69 -1.00 10.55 -4.79
CA SER A 69 -1.60 10.54 -6.13
C SER A 69 -1.07 9.38 -6.99
N ASN A 70 0.25 9.13 -6.97
CA ASN A 70 0.85 7.98 -7.67
C ASN A 70 0.27 6.66 -7.16
N PHE A 71 0.19 6.52 -5.84
CA PHE A 71 -0.32 5.31 -5.21
C PHE A 71 -1.82 5.11 -5.47
N HIS A 72 -2.62 6.18 -5.42
CA HIS A 72 -4.03 6.14 -5.79
C HIS A 72 -4.24 5.73 -7.24
N LYS A 73 -3.45 6.27 -8.18
CA LYS A 73 -3.46 5.87 -9.59
C LYS A 73 -3.14 4.38 -9.74
N GLN A 74 -2.11 3.87 -9.05
CA GLN A 74 -1.75 2.45 -9.09
C GLN A 74 -2.89 1.55 -8.58
N VAL A 75 -3.55 1.94 -7.48
CA VAL A 75 -4.69 1.20 -6.94
C VAL A 75 -5.87 1.23 -7.91
N LYS A 76 -6.14 2.38 -8.54
CA LYS A 76 -7.20 2.53 -9.54
C LYS A 76 -6.95 1.69 -10.78
N ASP A 77 -5.74 1.73 -11.33
CA ASP A 77 -5.36 0.97 -12.53
C ASP A 77 -5.38 -0.54 -12.25
N SER A 78 -5.01 -0.97 -11.04
CA SER A 78 -5.09 -2.36 -10.61
C SER A 78 -6.54 -2.84 -10.39
N SER A 79 -7.44 -1.94 -9.98
CA SER A 79 -8.88 -2.24 -9.81
C SER A 79 -9.68 -2.23 -11.11
N GLY A 80 -9.16 -1.55 -12.15
CA GLY A 80 -9.86 -1.25 -13.40
C GLY A 80 -9.86 -2.37 -14.43
N GLY A 81 -9.20 -3.50 -14.15
CA GLY A 81 -9.26 -4.68 -15.00
C GLY A 81 -10.70 -5.14 -15.18
N TRP A 82 -11.08 -5.41 -16.43
CA TRP A 82 -12.36 -5.95 -16.96
C TRP A 82 -13.32 -6.68 -15.99
N LYS A 83 -12.79 -7.35 -14.97
CA LYS A 83 -13.47 -7.98 -13.83
C LYS A 83 -14.41 -7.07 -13.04
N ALA A 84 -14.05 -5.81 -12.78
CA ALA A 84 -14.94 -4.87 -12.07
C ALA A 84 -16.18 -4.47 -12.91
N LYS A 85 -16.13 -4.72 -14.23
CA LYS A 85 -17.23 -4.48 -15.18
C LYS A 85 -18.09 -5.73 -15.44
N LEU A 86 -17.79 -6.87 -14.81
CA LEU A 86 -18.59 -8.08 -14.96
C LEU A 86 -19.84 -8.02 -14.05
N PRO A 87 -21.05 -8.16 -14.62
CA PRO A 87 -22.28 -8.20 -13.83
C PRO A 87 -22.24 -9.39 -12.85
N GLY A 88 -22.60 -9.15 -11.60
CA GLY A 88 -22.58 -10.17 -10.53
C GLY A 88 -21.28 -10.26 -9.72
N MET A 89 -20.17 -9.66 -10.18
CA MET A 89 -18.88 -9.68 -9.45
C MET A 89 -18.61 -8.43 -8.59
N GLY A 90 -19.44 -7.39 -8.73
CA GLY A 90 -19.34 -6.17 -7.92
C GLY A 90 -19.65 -6.35 -6.42
N SER A 91 -20.20 -7.50 -6.03
CA SER A 91 -20.53 -7.88 -4.65
C SER A 91 -19.45 -8.72 -3.98
N THR A 92 -18.41 -9.15 -4.71
CA THR A 92 -17.33 -9.96 -4.11
C THR A 92 -16.59 -9.14 -3.06
N GLU A 93 -16.18 -9.83 -2.00
CA GLU A 93 -15.48 -9.21 -0.87
C GLU A 93 -14.25 -8.43 -1.33
N THR A 94 -13.56 -8.93 -2.35
CA THR A 94 -12.40 -8.29 -2.96
C THR A 94 -12.70 -6.94 -3.63
N VAL A 95 -13.81 -6.82 -4.35
CA VAL A 95 -14.20 -5.54 -5.00
C VAL A 95 -14.62 -4.52 -3.95
N LYS A 96 -15.29 -4.96 -2.86
CA LYS A 96 -15.62 -4.09 -1.72
C LYS A 96 -14.35 -3.58 -1.02
N GLN A 97 -13.37 -4.44 -0.80
CA GLN A 97 -12.09 -4.07 -0.21
C GLN A 97 -11.32 -3.06 -1.07
N MET A 98 -11.31 -3.25 -2.39
CA MET A 98 -10.68 -2.29 -3.31
C MET A 98 -11.38 -0.92 -3.27
N LYS A 99 -12.72 -0.89 -3.26
CA LYS A 99 -13.48 0.36 -3.12
C LYS A 99 -13.25 1.05 -1.79
N ALA A 100 -13.16 0.29 -0.69
CA ALA A 100 -12.84 0.83 0.62
C ALA A 100 -11.43 1.44 0.65
N MET A 101 -10.45 0.77 0.04
CA MET A 101 -9.10 1.30 -0.12
C MET A 101 -9.07 2.59 -0.94
N GLN A 102 -9.83 2.66 -2.05
CA GLN A 102 -9.99 3.88 -2.85
C GLN A 102 -10.59 5.02 -2.03
N ALA A 103 -11.69 4.78 -1.34
CA ALA A 103 -12.33 5.78 -0.48
C ALA A 103 -11.40 6.27 0.65
N LEU A 104 -10.62 5.36 1.22
CA LEU A 104 -9.61 5.69 2.23
C LEU A 104 -8.48 6.55 1.65
N LEU A 105 -8.00 6.24 0.45
CA LEU A 105 -7.00 7.03 -0.27
C LEU A 105 -7.51 8.42 -0.65
N GLU A 106 -8.72 8.51 -1.20
CA GLU A 106 -9.38 9.79 -1.51
C GLU A 106 -9.55 10.66 -0.25
N ALA A 107 -9.93 10.05 0.87
CA ALA A 107 -10.02 10.75 2.15
C ALA A 107 -8.65 11.21 2.67
N ALA A 108 -7.61 10.38 2.51
CA ALA A 108 -6.25 10.73 2.90
C ALA A 108 -5.70 11.88 2.05
N MET A 109 -5.89 11.83 0.72
CA MET A 109 -5.52 12.91 -0.21
C MET A 109 -6.26 14.22 0.12
N ALA A 110 -7.56 14.14 0.42
CA ALA A 110 -8.34 15.32 0.80
C ALA A 110 -7.90 15.97 2.14
N VAL A 111 -7.13 15.28 2.97
CA VAL A 111 -6.67 15.78 4.28
C VAL A 111 -5.18 16.15 4.25
N ALA A 112 -4.34 15.31 3.65
CA ALA A 112 -2.89 15.47 3.60
C ALA A 112 -2.40 16.18 2.31
N GLY A 113 -3.22 16.22 1.27
CA GLY A 113 -2.87 16.70 -0.07
C GLY A 113 -2.47 15.56 -1.03
N ASP A 114 -2.69 15.77 -2.32
CA ASP A 114 -2.44 14.77 -3.37
C ASP A 114 -0.95 14.43 -3.51
N ASN A 115 -0.08 15.41 -3.26
CA ASN A 115 1.37 15.29 -3.35
C ASN A 115 2.04 14.87 -2.03
N ALA A 116 1.25 14.46 -1.03
CA ALA A 116 1.78 14.09 0.27
C ALA A 116 2.76 12.90 0.16
N SER A 117 3.92 13.07 0.77
CA SER A 117 5.00 12.12 0.90
C SER A 117 4.81 11.17 2.08
N ALA A 118 5.65 10.15 2.17
CA ALA A 118 5.56 9.14 3.22
C ALA A 118 5.87 9.71 4.62
N ALA A 119 6.72 10.75 4.68
CA ALA A 119 7.03 11.48 5.89
C ALA A 119 5.82 12.28 6.38
N GLU A 120 5.17 13.04 5.50
CA GLU A 120 3.99 13.85 5.85
C GLU A 120 2.82 12.98 6.33
N LEU A 121 2.61 11.82 5.71
CA LEU A 121 1.62 10.85 6.17
C LEU A 121 1.96 10.24 7.54
N LYS A 122 3.24 10.04 7.85
CA LYS A 122 3.69 9.53 9.16
C LYS A 122 3.39 10.53 10.27
N GLU A 123 3.51 11.82 9.96
CA GLU A 123 3.35 12.93 10.89
C GLU A 123 1.88 13.34 11.11
N LEU A 124 0.92 12.69 10.43
CA LEU A 124 -0.51 12.95 10.65
C LEU A 124 -0.89 12.82 12.13
N GLY A 125 -1.39 13.92 12.68
CA GLY A 125 -1.89 13.99 14.03
C GLY A 125 -3.21 13.25 14.22
N LYS A 126 -3.65 13.19 15.48
CA LYS A 126 -4.92 12.55 15.85
C LYS A 126 -6.12 13.20 15.17
N LYS A 127 -6.08 14.54 15.00
CA LYS A 127 -7.16 15.32 14.39
C LYS A 127 -7.30 15.00 12.90
N GLU A 128 -6.20 14.89 12.19
CA GLU A 128 -6.14 14.56 10.77
C GLU A 128 -6.62 13.12 10.54
N LYS A 129 -6.14 12.17 11.34
CA LYS A 129 -6.61 10.77 11.28
C LYS A 129 -8.10 10.65 11.57
N LEU A 130 -8.64 11.44 12.50
CA LEU A 130 -10.08 11.50 12.76
C LEU A 130 -10.85 12.04 11.55
N LYS A 131 -10.36 13.09 10.89
CA LYS A 131 -10.99 13.61 9.65
C LYS A 131 -11.01 12.55 8.55
N ILE A 132 -9.92 11.80 8.38
CA ILE A 132 -9.83 10.70 7.40
C ILE A 132 -10.87 9.63 7.76
N SER A 133 -10.92 9.20 9.02
CA SER A 133 -11.87 8.19 9.50
C SER A 133 -13.33 8.57 9.26
N ILE A 134 -13.70 9.83 9.53
CA ILE A 134 -15.06 10.32 9.29
C ILE A 134 -15.39 10.32 7.79
N LYS A 135 -14.42 10.69 6.92
CA LYS A 135 -14.63 10.77 5.47
C LYS A 135 -14.71 9.39 4.81
N SER A 136 -13.85 8.46 5.20
CA SER A 136 -13.76 7.13 4.58
C SER A 136 -14.62 6.07 5.27
N GLY A 137 -15.06 6.31 6.51
CA GLY A 137 -15.68 5.29 7.35
C GLY A 137 -14.71 4.23 7.88
N ALA A 138 -13.41 4.39 7.63
CA ALA A 138 -12.37 3.48 8.08
C ALA A 138 -11.98 3.76 9.54
N ASP A 139 -11.46 2.75 10.23
CA ASP A 139 -10.98 2.92 11.60
C ASP A 139 -9.53 3.46 11.63
N LEU A 140 -9.04 3.80 12.83
CA LEU A 140 -7.65 4.27 12.99
C LEU A 140 -6.63 3.19 12.60
N LYS A 141 -6.99 1.91 12.72
CA LYS A 141 -6.10 0.79 12.41
C LYS A 141 -5.89 0.70 10.90
N ASP A 142 -6.94 0.84 10.11
CA ASP A 142 -6.92 0.87 8.65
C ASP A 142 -6.13 2.07 8.14
N ILE A 143 -6.29 3.24 8.76
CA ILE A 143 -5.51 4.44 8.42
C ILE A 143 -4.02 4.21 8.70
N ASN A 144 -3.67 3.63 9.84
CA ASN A 144 -2.27 3.33 10.15
C ASN A 144 -1.70 2.23 9.24
N ALA A 145 -2.53 1.28 8.81
CA ALA A 145 -2.16 0.26 7.83
C ALA A 145 -1.90 0.88 6.45
N LEU A 146 -2.73 1.84 6.03
CA LEU A 146 -2.50 2.62 4.80
C LEU A 146 -1.17 3.36 4.84
N ILE A 147 -0.90 4.10 5.92
CA ILE A 147 0.35 4.86 6.10
C ILE A 147 1.55 3.92 6.03
N SER A 148 1.47 2.78 6.72
CA SER A 148 2.50 1.73 6.73
C SER A 148 2.75 1.16 5.34
N GLN A 149 1.68 0.91 4.58
CA GLN A 149 1.75 0.37 3.24
C GLN A 149 2.36 1.38 2.27
N PHE A 150 1.94 2.64 2.35
CA PHE A 150 2.49 3.70 1.51
C PHE A 150 3.98 3.92 1.78
N GLN A 151 4.41 3.89 3.05
CA GLN A 151 5.83 3.91 3.42
C GLN A 151 6.62 2.75 2.81
N SER A 152 6.04 1.55 2.79
CA SER A 152 6.70 0.39 2.17
C SER A 152 6.89 0.58 0.66
N MET A 153 5.92 1.20 -0.02
CA MET A 153 6.02 1.52 -1.45
C MET A 153 7.01 2.66 -1.72
N ASP A 154 7.08 3.67 -0.87
CA ASP A 154 8.07 4.75 -0.95
C ASP A 154 9.50 4.21 -0.83
N ILE A 155 9.75 3.30 0.11
CA ILE A 155 11.05 2.64 0.24
C ILE A 155 11.37 1.84 -1.03
N MET A 156 10.39 1.12 -1.57
CA MET A 156 10.55 0.38 -2.82
C MET A 156 10.88 1.32 -3.99
N HIS A 157 10.17 2.42 -4.14
CA HIS A 157 10.45 3.46 -5.13
C HIS A 157 11.89 3.96 -5.02
N ARG A 158 12.36 4.30 -3.81
CA ARG A 158 13.74 4.75 -3.56
C ARG A 158 14.78 3.70 -3.95
N VAL A 159 14.55 2.42 -3.63
CA VAL A 159 15.45 1.33 -4.04
C VAL A 159 15.51 1.20 -5.56
N LEU A 160 14.36 1.22 -6.23
CA LEU A 160 14.29 1.11 -7.68
C LEU A 160 14.97 2.29 -8.37
N ARG A 161 14.74 3.51 -7.87
CA ARG A 161 15.39 4.72 -8.36
C ARG A 161 16.91 4.67 -8.17
N TYR A 162 17.38 4.25 -7.00
CA TYR A 162 18.82 4.01 -6.76
C TYR A 162 19.43 3.05 -7.81
N ARG A 163 18.69 2.02 -8.23
CA ARG A 163 19.18 1.09 -9.25
C ARG A 163 19.25 1.72 -10.63
N VAL A 164 18.23 2.49 -11.02
CA VAL A 164 18.25 3.27 -12.27
C VAL A 164 19.44 4.23 -12.30
N GLU A 165 19.67 4.96 -11.20
CA GLU A 165 20.77 5.94 -11.09
C GLU A 165 22.17 5.30 -11.09
N ASN A 166 22.29 4.00 -10.84
CA ASN A 166 23.55 3.26 -10.78
C ASN A 166 23.68 2.19 -11.89
N ASP A 167 22.84 2.26 -12.93
CA ASP A 167 22.82 1.31 -14.05
C ASP A 167 22.70 -0.17 -13.62
N LEU A 168 21.93 -0.42 -12.55
CA LEU A 168 21.65 -1.76 -12.04
C LEU A 168 20.33 -2.31 -12.60
N GLU A 169 20.26 -3.61 -12.83
CA GLU A 169 19.08 -4.27 -13.41
C GLU A 169 17.80 -4.02 -12.60
N ILE A 170 16.72 -3.55 -13.23
CA ILE A 170 15.44 -3.38 -12.54
C ILE A 170 14.77 -4.75 -12.40
N PRO A 171 14.31 -5.16 -11.19
CA PRO A 171 13.62 -6.43 -11.02
C PRO A 171 12.29 -6.42 -11.80
N MET A 172 12.13 -7.32 -12.77
CA MET A 172 10.90 -7.45 -13.55
C MET A 172 9.92 -8.46 -12.96
N ASP A 173 10.33 -9.18 -11.91
CA ASP A 173 9.54 -10.20 -11.21
C ASP A 173 9.58 -9.99 -9.68
N GLU A 174 8.56 -10.52 -9.00
CA GLU A 174 8.35 -10.31 -7.56
C GLU A 174 9.47 -10.93 -6.69
N GLU A 175 10.04 -12.04 -7.13
CA GLU A 175 11.06 -12.78 -6.38
C GLU A 175 12.40 -12.05 -6.43
N THR A 176 12.80 -11.60 -7.62
CA THR A 176 13.97 -10.75 -7.79
C THR A 176 13.77 -9.41 -7.07
N ALA A 177 12.57 -8.83 -7.10
CA ALA A 177 12.28 -7.60 -6.38
C ALA A 177 12.52 -7.75 -4.87
N LYS A 178 12.09 -8.86 -4.25
CA LYS A 178 12.34 -9.13 -2.83
C LYS A 178 13.85 -9.20 -2.53
N THR A 179 14.60 -9.91 -3.36
CA THR A 179 16.05 -10.06 -3.19
C THR A 179 16.78 -8.73 -3.33
N VAL A 180 16.41 -7.95 -4.35
CA VAL A 180 16.93 -6.60 -4.59
C VAL A 180 16.62 -5.66 -3.42
N MET A 181 15.38 -5.69 -2.90
CA MET A 181 15.00 -4.90 -1.73
C MET A 181 15.89 -5.25 -0.54
N GLN A 182 16.05 -6.53 -0.21
CA GLN A 182 16.88 -6.92 0.95
C GLN A 182 18.34 -6.49 0.82
N ARG A 183 18.88 -6.50 -0.40
CA ARG A 183 20.27 -6.13 -0.68
C ARG A 183 20.49 -4.62 -0.61
N ASP A 184 19.62 -3.85 -1.27
CA ASP A 184 19.87 -2.45 -1.57
C ASP A 184 19.13 -1.49 -0.60
N ILE A 185 18.17 -1.98 0.21
CA ILE A 185 17.41 -1.15 1.17
C ILE A 185 18.31 -0.34 2.12
N LYS A 186 19.45 -0.90 2.56
CA LYS A 186 20.38 -0.20 3.46
C LYS A 186 21.08 0.98 2.80
N LYS A 187 21.13 1.02 1.46
CA LYS A 187 21.76 2.10 0.70
C LYS A 187 20.86 3.33 0.59
N VAL A 188 19.54 3.13 0.63
CA VAL A 188 18.58 4.22 0.42
C VAL A 188 17.97 4.74 1.71
N LEU A 189 17.92 3.94 2.78
CA LEU A 189 17.28 4.36 4.03
C LEU A 189 18.13 5.33 4.85
N SER A 190 17.45 6.29 5.48
CA SER A 190 18.04 7.19 6.46
C SER A 190 18.49 6.44 7.73
N PRO A 191 19.43 6.99 8.52
CA PRO A 191 19.86 6.39 9.77
C PRO A 191 18.71 6.12 10.76
N GLN A 192 17.69 6.99 10.76
CA GLN A 192 16.52 6.83 11.62
C GLN A 192 15.66 5.64 11.19
N GLU A 193 15.39 5.50 9.89
CA GLU A 193 14.64 4.38 9.32
C GLU A 193 15.38 3.05 9.52
N GLN A 194 16.71 3.03 9.38
CA GLN A 194 17.53 1.85 9.66
C GLN A 194 17.43 1.42 11.13
N LYS A 195 17.47 2.39 12.05
CA LYS A 195 17.31 2.12 13.49
C LYS A 195 15.91 1.61 13.81
N GLU A 196 14.89 2.14 13.16
CA GLU A 196 13.51 1.68 13.31
C GLU A 196 13.34 0.24 12.80
N MET A 197 13.90 -0.08 11.62
CA MET A 197 13.94 -1.44 11.08
C MET A 197 14.60 -2.41 12.06
N GLN A 198 15.77 -2.07 12.60
CA GLN A 198 16.46 -2.91 13.57
C GLN A 198 15.63 -3.13 14.84
N ARG A 199 14.98 -2.08 15.35
CA ARG A 199 14.09 -2.17 16.51
C ARG A 199 12.90 -3.09 16.25
N GLN A 200 12.27 -2.98 15.08
CA GLN A 200 11.15 -3.84 14.70
C GLN A 200 11.59 -5.30 14.58
N ARG A 201 12.74 -5.56 13.94
CA ARG A 201 13.33 -6.90 13.84
C ARG A 201 13.64 -7.50 15.23
N MET A 202 14.20 -6.72 16.14
CA MET A 202 14.47 -7.18 17.52
C MET A 202 13.18 -7.46 18.30
N LYS A 203 12.15 -6.63 18.17
CA LYS A 203 10.84 -6.88 18.79
C LYS A 203 10.22 -8.19 18.28
N LEU A 204 10.40 -8.49 17.00
CA LEU A 204 9.91 -9.72 16.41
C LEU A 204 10.63 -10.94 16.97
N MET A 205 11.97 -10.93 16.99
CA MET A 205 12.74 -12.07 17.56
C MET A 205 12.40 -12.33 19.02
N ARG A 206 12.08 -11.29 19.80
CA ARG A 206 11.62 -11.42 21.19
C ARG A 206 10.21 -11.99 21.36
N ARG A 207 9.38 -12.04 20.32
CA ARG A 207 8.05 -12.67 20.37
C ARG A 207 8.08 -14.16 20.05
N TYR A 208 9.17 -14.62 19.41
CA TYR A 208 9.35 -16.02 19.01
C TYR A 208 10.21 -16.83 19.99
N ASN A 209 10.81 -16.15 20.98
CA ASN A 209 11.48 -16.74 22.14
C ASN A 209 10.58 -16.63 23.37
#